data_AF-A0A967KH65-F1
#
_entry.id   AF-A0A967KH65-F1
#
_cell.length_a   1.000
_cell.length_b   1.000
_cell.length_c   1.000
_cell.angle_alpha   90.00
_cell.angle_beta   90.00
_cell.angle_gamma   90.00
#
_symmetry.space_group_name_H-M   'P 1'
#
loop_
_entity.id
_entity.type
_entity.pdbx_description
1 polymer ?
#
loop_
_entity_poly.entity_id
_entity_poly.type
_entity_poly.pdbx_seq_one_letter_code
_entity_poly.pdbx_strand_id
1 'polypeptide(L)' 'RDVVSRAMTIEIREGRGAGPGQDHIHLHLEHLGPEVIEERLPGIAESARIFAGVDVTT' A
#
# COMPACT_ATOMS: atom_id res chain seq x y z
N ARG A 1 -6.49 -8.51 -12.31
CA ARG A 1 -6.64 -8.37 -10.83
C ARG A 1 -6.50 -9.72 -10.12
N ASP A 2 -7.15 -10.79 -10.62
CA ASP A 2 -7.14 -12.14 -10.00
C ASP A 2 -5.75 -12.70 -9.67
N VAL A 3 -4.81 -12.68 -10.62
CA VAL A 3 -3.46 -13.23 -10.42
C VAL A 3 -2.70 -12.50 -9.31
N VAL A 4 -2.78 -11.17 -9.27
CA VAL A 4 -2.10 -10.35 -8.24
C VAL A 4 -2.70 -10.64 -6.87
N SER A 5 -4.03 -10.64 -6.75
CA SER A 5 -4.70 -10.93 -5.47
C SER A 5 -4.39 -12.34 -4.95
N ARG A 6 -4.29 -13.33 -5.84
CA ARG A 6 -3.86 -14.69 -5.48
C ARG A 6 -2.40 -14.72 -5.02
N ALA A 7 -1.50 -14.03 -5.71
CA ALA A 7 -0.11 -13.94 -5.31
C ALA A 7 0.03 -13.31 -3.91
N MET A 8 -0.64 -12.19 -3.65
CA MET A 8 -0.68 -11.55 -2.32
C MET A 8 -1.14 -12.52 -1.23
N THR A 9 -2.17 -13.31 -1.52
CA THR A 9 -2.71 -14.31 -0.57
C THR A 9 -1.70 -15.44 -0.29
N ILE A 10 -0.95 -15.87 -1.30
CA ILE A 10 0.10 -16.89 -1.14
C ILE A 10 1.22 -16.36 -0.24
N GLU A 11 1.73 -15.15 -0.51
CA GLU A 11 2.79 -14.53 0.31
C GLU A 11 2.42 -14.44 1.79
N ILE A 12 1.19 -13.98 2.08
CA ILE A 12 0.67 -13.88 3.44
C ILE A 12 0.59 -15.27 4.09
N ARG A 13 0.06 -16.29 3.39
CA ARG A 13 -0.06 -17.66 3.92
C ARG A 13 1.27 -18.35 4.16
N GLU A 14 2.31 -17.95 3.43
CA GLU A 14 3.67 -18.44 3.61
C GLU A 14 4.45 -17.64 4.68
N GLY A 15 3.77 -16.79 5.45
CA GLY A 15 4.37 -16.05 6.56
C GLY A 15 5.24 -14.88 6.15
N ARG A 16 5.09 -14.40 4.90
CA ARG A 16 5.82 -13.23 4.38
C ARG A 16 4.97 -11.95 4.38
N GLY A 17 3.82 -11.97 5.05
CA GLY A 17 3.01 -10.77 5.26
C GLY A 17 3.70 -9.76 6.18
N ALA A 18 3.27 -8.51 6.07
CA ALA A 18 3.79 -7.36 6.79
C ALA A 18 3.14 -7.14 8.17
N GLY A 19 3.82 -6.36 9.00
CA GLY A 19 3.37 -5.96 10.34
C GLY A 19 3.37 -7.09 11.37
N PRO A 20 2.97 -6.79 12.63
CA PRO A 20 2.99 -7.77 13.73
C PRO A 20 2.11 -9.00 13.49
N GLY A 21 1.04 -8.85 12.70
CA GLY A 21 0.10 -9.92 12.36
C GLY A 21 0.45 -10.71 11.09
N GLN A 22 1.44 -10.25 10.31
CA GLN A 22 1.80 -10.84 9.01
C GLN A 22 0.61 -11.07 8.06
N ASP A 23 -0.39 -10.18 8.10
CA ASP A 23 -1.72 -10.40 7.51
C ASP A 23 -2.04 -9.49 6.31
N HIS A 24 -1.09 -8.64 5.92
CA HIS A 24 -1.23 -7.72 4.78
C HIS A 24 0.09 -7.58 4.01
N ILE A 25 0.10 -6.77 2.96
CA ILE A 25 1.32 -6.40 2.24
C ILE A 25 1.40 -4.88 2.09
N HIS A 26 2.61 -4.36 1.88
CA HIS A 26 2.83 -2.94 1.60
C HIS A 26 2.55 -2.59 0.14
N LEU A 27 1.97 -1.41 -0.06
CA LEU A 27 1.89 -0.75 -1.35
C LEU A 27 2.84 0.45 -1.31
N HIS A 28 3.90 0.41 -2.11
CA HIS A 28 4.91 1.45 -2.19
C HIS A 28 4.56 2.44 -3.32
N LEU A 29 4.41 3.72 -2.98
CA LEU A 29 4.06 4.81 -3.91
C LEU A 29 5.10 5.93 -3.92
N GLU A 30 6.01 5.96 -2.94
CA GLU A 30 7.01 7.00 -2.71
C GLU A 30 7.91 7.26 -3.93
N HIS A 31 8.15 6.25 -4.76
CA HIS A 31 8.96 6.33 -5.97
C HIS A 31 8.32 7.14 -7.11
N LEU A 32 7.02 7.46 -7.04
CA LEU A 32 6.30 8.26 -8.03
C LEU A 32 6.58 9.76 -7.86
N GLY A 33 7.04 10.18 -6.68
CA GLY A 33 7.27 11.58 -6.33
C GLY A 33 5.99 12.30 -5.88
N PRO A 34 6.12 13.33 -5.01
CA PRO A 34 4.96 14.03 -4.42
C PRO A 34 4.04 14.66 -5.47
N GLU A 35 4.60 15.28 -6.51
CA GLU A 35 3.84 15.98 -7.56
C GLU A 35 2.86 15.05 -8.28
N VAL A 36 3.31 13.83 -8.61
CA VAL A 36 2.46 12.83 -9.28
C VAL A 36 1.36 12.33 -8.34
N ILE A 37 1.68 12.15 -7.06
CA ILE A 37 0.74 11.67 -6.06
C ILE A 37 -0.38 12.70 -5.83
N GLU A 38 -0.02 13.98 -5.71
CA GLU A 38 -0.99 15.07 -5.49
C GLU A 38 -1.87 15.32 -6.72
N GLU A 39 -1.29 15.25 -7.93
CA GLU A 39 -2.04 15.48 -9.17
C GLU A 39 -2.94 14.28 -9.53
N ARG A 40 -2.45 13.05 -9.36
CA ARG A 40 -3.10 11.84 -9.90
C ARG A 40 -3.77 10.96 -8.85
N LEU A 41 -3.30 10.98 -7.60
CA LEU A 41 -3.76 10.10 -6.52
C LEU A 41 -4.22 10.88 -5.26
N PRO A 42 -4.86 12.06 -5.35
CA PRO A 42 -5.14 12.89 -4.17
C PRO A 42 -6.03 12.18 -3.14
N GLY A 43 -7.05 11.45 -3.60
CA GLY A 43 -7.97 10.74 -2.70
C GLY A 43 -7.32 9.56 -1.98
N ILE A 44 -6.32 8.91 -2.59
CA ILE A 44 -5.56 7.83 -1.93
C ILE A 44 -4.65 8.44 -0.85
N ALA A 45 -3.98 9.54 -1.16
CA ALA A 45 -3.12 10.25 -0.21
C ALA A 45 -3.90 10.75 1.01
N GLU A 46 -5.09 11.32 0.80
CA GLU A 46 -6.00 11.74 1.87
C GLU A 46 -6.47 10.54 2.71
N SER A 47 -6.92 9.46 2.06
CA SER A 47 -7.40 8.27 2.77
C SER A 47 -6.31 7.60 3.59
N ALA A 48 -5.09 7.48 3.06
CA ALA A 48 -3.95 6.91 3.78
C ALA A 48 -3.60 7.75 5.02
N ARG A 49 -3.66 9.08 4.90
CA ARG A 49 -3.40 10.00 6.02
C ARG A 49 -4.48 9.92 7.10
N ILE A 50 -5.76 9.88 6.71
CA ILE A 50 -6.90 9.85 7.64
C ILE A 50 -7.01 8.49 8.34
N PHE A 51 -6.93 7.40 7.61
CA PHE A 51 -7.28 6.06 8.13
C PHE A 51 -6.09 5.23 8.55
N ALA A 52 -4.92 5.43 7.93
CA ALA A 52 -3.71 4.68 8.25
C ALA A 52 -2.63 5.53 8.95
N GLY A 53 -2.81 6.86 9.01
CA GLY A 53 -1.81 7.77 9.59
C GLY A 53 -0.50 7.81 8.79
N VAL A 54 -0.54 7.44 7.49
CA VAL A 54 0.63 7.35 6.63
C VAL A 54 0.64 8.53 5.65
N ASP A 55 1.78 9.21 5.55
CA ASP A 55 2.05 10.10 4.42
C ASP A 55 2.68 9.29 3.28
N VAL A 56 1.99 9.20 2.15
CA VAL A 56 2.42 8.40 0.98
C VAL A 56 3.44 9.14 0.10
N THR A 57 3.76 10.40 0.43
CA THR A 57 4.71 11.23 -0.31
C THR A 57 6.15 11.15 0.19
N THR A 58 6.39 10.53 1.36
CA THR A 58 7.68 10.54 2.08
C THR A 58 8.10 9.17 2.56
#